data_AF-A0A419FSQ6-F1
#
_entry.id   AF-A0A419FSQ6-F1
#
_cell.length_a   1.000
_cell.length_b   1.000
_cell.length_c   1.000
_cell.angle_alpha   90.00
_cell.angle_beta   90.00
_cell.angle_gamma   90.00
#
_symmetry.space_group_name_H-M   'P 1'
#
loop_
_entity.id
_entity.type
_entity.pdbx_description
1 polymer ?
#
loop_
_entity_poly.entity_id
_entity_poly.type
_entity_poly.pdbx_seq_one_letter_code
_entity_poly.pdbx_strand_id
1 'polypeptide(L)'
;MKYTKRKIISARIQLTEPSNKVLNVVKAQYGLKDKSEAINKLIELAADDFIDTEPTDAYVKKILAIDAKHMKKYGNKTMTLEELDKLCGL
;
A
#
# COMPACT_ATOMS: atom_id res chain seq x y z
N MET A 1 -1.56 13.61 17.83
CA MET A 1 -1.33 12.23 17.35
C MET A 1 -2.68 11.53 17.18
N LYS A 2 -3.14 11.32 15.95
CA LYS A 2 -4.40 10.59 15.70
C LYS A 2 -4.05 9.10 15.62
N TYR A 3 -4.37 8.33 16.66
CA TYR A 3 -4.34 6.88 16.58
C TYR A 3 -5.48 6.45 15.65
N THR A 4 -5.16 6.12 14.40
CA THR A 4 -6.12 5.51 13.47
C THR A 4 -6.50 4.15 14.04
N LYS A 5 -7.65 4.07 14.71
CA LYS A 5 -8.20 2.85 15.27
C LYS A 5 -8.46 1.88 14.11
N ARG A 6 -7.72 0.76 14.03
CA ARG A 6 -7.95 -0.28 13.03
C ARG A 6 -9.39 -0.78 13.16
N LYS A 7 -10.20 -0.54 12.14
CA LYS A 7 -11.60 -0.99 12.10
C LYS A 7 -11.60 -2.49 11.82
N ILE A 8 -12.01 -3.28 12.79
CA ILE A 8 -12.16 -4.74 12.63
C ILE A 8 -13.53 -4.98 11.98
N ILE A 9 -13.54 -5.75 10.90
CA ILE A 9 -14.75 -6.14 10.17
C ILE A 9 -14.89 -7.66 10.29
N SER A 10 -16.05 -8.12 10.73
CA SER A 10 -16.34 -9.56 10.81
C SER A 10 -16.74 -10.07 9.43
N ALA A 11 -16.07 -11.12 8.97
CA ALA A 11 -16.39 -11.81 7.71
C ALA A 11 -16.58 -13.31 7.97
N ARG A 12 -17.56 -13.91 7.30
CA ARG A 12 -17.72 -15.37 7.29
C ARG A 12 -17.00 -15.90 6.05
N ILE A 13 -15.99 -16.72 6.26
CA ILE A 13 -15.20 -17.32 5.18
C ILE A 13 -15.33 -18.84 5.21
N GLN A 14 -15.27 -19.46 4.03
CA GLN A 14 -15.11 -20.90 3.90
C GLN A 14 -13.66 -21.18 3.48
N LEU A 15 -13.02 -22.10 4.20
CA LEU A 15 -11.64 -22.48 3.99
C LEU A 15 -11.59 -23.95 3.60
N THR A 16 -10.75 -24.29 2.64
CA THR A 16 -10.43 -25.68 2.34
C THR A 16 -9.53 -26.25 3.44
N GLU A 17 -9.50 -27.58 3.56
CA GLU A 17 -8.62 -28.26 4.52
C GLU A 17 -7.14 -27.86 4.40
N PRO A 18 -6.52 -27.80 3.19
CA PRO A 18 -5.15 -27.32 3.05
C PRO A 18 -4.97 -25.87 3.48
N SER A 19 -5.90 -24.95 3.15
CA SER A 19 -5.83 -23.56 3.60
C SER A 19 -5.84 -23.45 5.13
N ASN A 20 -6.65 -24.27 5.81
CA ASN A 20 -6.71 -24.32 7.27
C ASN A 20 -5.39 -24.82 7.90
N LYS A 21 -4.70 -25.78 7.25
CA LYS A 21 -3.37 -26.25 7.68
C LYS A 21 -2.33 -25.14 7.55
N VAL A 22 -2.29 -24.43 6.43
CA VAL A 22 -1.39 -23.30 6.22
C VAL A 22 -1.61 -22.22 7.27
N LEU A 23 -2.86 -21.84 7.56
CA LEU A 23 -3.16 -20.83 8.58
C LEU A 23 -2.70 -21.25 9.98
N ASN A 24 -2.78 -22.53 10.32
CA ASN A 24 -2.26 -23.02 11.60
C ASN A 24 -0.72 -22.91 11.69
N VAL A 25 -0.02 -23.20 10.59
CA VAL A 25 1.45 -23.05 10.52
C VAL A 25 1.84 -21.58 10.66
N VAL A 26 1.19 -20.68 9.91
CA VAL A 26 1.44 -19.23 9.99
C VAL A 26 1.12 -18.71 11.40
N LYS A 27 0.00 -19.13 11.98
CA LYS A 27 -0.36 -18.78 13.37
C LYS A 27 0.75 -19.17 14.35
N ALA A 28 1.26 -20.41 14.25
CA ALA A 28 2.32 -20.91 15.14
C ALA A 28 3.65 -20.18 14.91
N GLN A 29 4.03 -19.95 13.65
CA GLN A 29 5.28 -19.29 13.26
C GLN A 29 5.37 -17.87 13.80
N TYR A 30 4.26 -17.13 13.78
CA TYR A 30 4.20 -15.73 14.23
C TYR A 30 3.65 -15.55 15.65
N GLY A 31 3.40 -16.64 16.38
CA GLY A 31 2.89 -16.60 17.76
C GLY A 31 1.51 -15.94 17.91
N LEU A 32 0.66 -16.05 16.89
CA LEU A 32 -0.62 -15.35 16.81
C LEU A 32 -1.70 -16.05 17.63
N LYS A 33 -2.66 -15.29 18.16
CA LYS A 33 -3.68 -15.78 19.08
C LYS A 33 -4.79 -16.53 18.35
N ASP A 34 -5.24 -15.99 17.22
CA ASP A 34 -6.36 -16.54 16.47
C ASP A 34 -6.06 -16.64 14.96
N LYS A 35 -6.98 -17.29 14.23
CA LYS A 35 -6.84 -17.48 12.79
C LYS A 35 -7.09 -16.19 12.02
N SER A 36 -7.86 -15.25 12.57
CA SER A 36 -8.11 -13.95 11.93
C SER A 36 -6.83 -13.12 11.89
N GLU A 37 -6.05 -13.13 12.96
CA GLU A 37 -4.70 -12.55 13.00
C GLU A 37 -3.77 -13.20 11.98
N ALA A 38 -3.80 -14.53 11.85
CA ALA A 38 -3.00 -15.26 10.87
C ALA A 38 -3.38 -14.88 9.42
N ILE A 39 -4.67 -14.77 9.13
CA ILE A 39 -5.17 -14.31 7.83
C ILE A 39 -4.71 -12.88 7.55
N ASN A 40 -4.88 -11.97 8.50
CA ASN A 40 -4.44 -10.58 8.35
C ASN A 40 -2.94 -10.49 8.11
N LYS A 41 -2.12 -11.29 8.81
CA LYS A 41 -0.68 -11.31 8.60
C LYS A 41 -0.29 -11.85 7.22
N LEU A 42 -0.97 -12.89 6.76
CA LEU A 42 -0.76 -13.46 5.43
C LEU A 42 -1.13 -12.43 4.34
N ILE A 43 -2.22 -11.68 4.54
CA ILE A 43 -2.62 -10.58 3.66
C ILE A 43 -1.58 -9.45 3.71
N GLU A 44 -1.08 -9.05 4.88
CA GLU A 44 0.00 -8.04 4.98
C GLU A 44 1.26 -8.46 4.21
N LEU A 45 1.65 -9.74 4.30
CA LEU A 45 2.81 -10.27 3.59
C LEU A 45 2.61 -10.32 2.07
N ALA A 46 1.37 -10.53 1.62
CA ALA A 46 1.02 -10.51 0.21
C ALA A 46 0.65 -9.11 -0.30
N ALA A 47 0.40 -8.14 0.58
CA ALA A 47 -0.15 -6.84 0.21
C ALA A 47 0.75 -6.12 -0.79
N ASP A 48 2.07 -6.21 -0.61
CA ASP A 48 3.07 -5.60 -1.49
C ASP A 48 3.00 -6.15 -2.93
N ASP A 49 2.52 -7.38 -3.13
CA ASP A 49 2.39 -8.01 -4.45
C ASP A 49 1.05 -7.71 -5.13
N PHE A 50 0.00 -7.35 -4.38
CA PHE A 50 -1.36 -7.23 -4.90
C PHE A 50 -1.95 -5.81 -4.82
N ILE A 51 -1.38 -4.94 -4.00
CA ILE A 51 -1.88 -3.58 -3.79
C ILE A 51 -0.68 -2.64 -3.83
N ASP A 52 -0.69 -1.69 -4.78
CA ASP A 52 0.04 -0.44 -4.60
C ASP A 52 -0.53 0.23 -3.36
N THR A 53 0.11 0.01 -2.20
CA THR A 53 -0.34 0.57 -0.91
C THR A 53 -0.75 2.02 -1.08
N GLU A 54 -1.92 2.39 -0.52
CA GLU A 54 -2.36 3.78 -0.53
C GLU A 54 -1.18 4.68 -0.08
N PRO A 55 -0.83 5.72 -0.86
CA PRO A 55 0.33 6.53 -0.56
C PRO A 55 0.16 7.10 0.85
N THR A 56 1.15 6.85 1.71
CA THR A 56 1.13 7.37 3.08
C THR A 56 0.87 8.88 3.05
N ASP A 57 0.18 9.42 4.06
CA ASP A 57 -0.09 10.86 4.18
C ASP A 57 1.19 11.71 4.04
N ALA A 58 2.33 11.18 4.50
CA ALA A 58 3.64 11.79 4.33
C ALA A 58 4.08 11.89 2.86
N TYR A 59 3.80 10.87 2.05
CA TYR A 59 4.12 10.84 0.62
C TYR A 59 3.22 11.80 -0.17
N VAL A 60 1.93 11.82 0.14
CA VAL A 60 0.97 12.77 -0.46
C VAL A 60 1.42 14.23 -0.18
N LYS A 61 1.81 14.54 1.05
CA LYS A 61 2.35 15.86 1.41
C LYS A 61 3.64 16.21 0.67
N LYS A 62 4.52 15.25 0.43
CA LYS A 62 5.74 15.46 -0.35
C LYS A 62 5.41 15.81 -1.81
N ILE A 63 4.51 15.06 -2.44
CA ILE A 63 4.08 15.33 -3.83
C ILE A 63 3.46 16.72 -3.94
N LEU A 64 2.52 17.06 -3.04
CA LEU A 64 1.89 18.38 -3.02
C LEU A 64 2.90 19.52 -2.82
N ALA A 65 3.92 19.30 -1.98
CA ALA A 65 4.99 20.29 -1.78
C ALA A 65 5.90 20.45 -3.01
N ILE A 66 6.16 19.37 -3.74
CA ILE A 66 6.92 19.41 -5.00
C ILE A 66 6.11 20.14 -6.07
N ASP A 67 4.83 19.80 -6.22
CA ASP A 67 3.93 20.44 -7.18
C ASP A 67 3.80 21.94 -6.92
N ALA A 68 3.55 22.33 -5.67
CA ALA A 68 3.49 23.75 -5.30
C ALA A 68 4.79 24.51 -5.56
N LYS A 69 5.96 23.87 -5.40
CA LYS A 69 7.26 24.47 -5.73
C LYS A 69 7.46 24.59 -7.24
N HIS A 70 7.08 23.56 -8.00
CA HIS A 70 7.17 23.55 -9.45
C HIS A 70 6.26 24.61 -10.06
N MET A 71 5.00 24.67 -9.63
CA MET A 71 4.01 25.66 -10.05
C MET A 71 4.46 27.09 -9.78
N LYS A 72 5.08 27.37 -8.62
CA LYS A 72 5.63 28.70 -8.30
C LYS A 72 6.77 29.11 -9.22
N LYS A 73 7.61 28.17 -9.66
CA LYS A 73 8.84 28.47 -10.40
C LYS A 73 8.64 28.47 -11.91
N TYR A 74 7.79 27.58 -12.43
CA TYR A 74 7.66 27.33 -13.87
C TYR A 74 6.26 27.66 -14.42
N GLY A 75 5.25 27.81 -13.57
CA GLY A 75 3.87 28.07 -13.99
C GLY A 75 3.30 26.98 -14.91
N ASN A 76 2.26 27.32 -15.68
CA ASN A 76 1.64 26.41 -16.65
C ASN A 76 2.39 26.38 -17.99
N LYS A 77 3.71 26.18 -17.95
CA LYS A 77 4.49 25.96 -19.18
C LYS A 77 4.23 24.55 -19.70
N THR A 78 3.71 24.47 -20.91
CA THR A 78 3.63 23.21 -21.66
C THR A 78 4.97 22.95 -22.35
N MET A 79 5.29 21.69 -22.58
CA MET A 79 6.37 21.29 -23.49
C MET A 79 5.80 20.33 -24.54
N THR A 80 6.48 20.23 -25.67
CA THR A 80 6.16 19.27 -26.74
C THR A 80 6.72 17.88 -26.42
N LEU A 81 6.19 16.85 -27.07
CA LEU A 81 6.65 15.46 -26.87
C LEU A 81 8.14 15.29 -27.25
N GLU A 82 8.60 15.99 -28.30
CA GLU A 82 10.01 15.97 -28.73
C GLU A 82 10.95 16.61 -27.69
N GLU A 83 10.49 17.62 -26.96
CA GLU A 83 11.26 18.24 -25.87
C GLU A 83 11.29 17.34 -24.63
N LEU A 84 10.22 16.59 -24.37
CA LEU A 84 10.13 15.63 -23.28
C LEU A 84 11.10 14.45 -23.49
N ASP A 85 11.14 13.87 -24.70
CA ASP A 85 12.04 12.76 -25.03
C ASP A 85 13.51 13.15 -24.85
N LYS A 86 13.88 14.37 -25.28
CA LYS A 86 15.23 14.92 -25.07
C LYS A 86 15.60 15.08 -23.59
N LEU A 87 14.63 15.40 -22.72
CA LEU A 87 14.86 15.54 -21.28
C LEU A 87 14.95 14.18 -20.56
N CYS A 88 14.18 13.19 -21.02
CA CYS A 88 14.17 11.84 -20.47
C CYS A 88 15.32 10.97 -21.01
N GLY A 89 16.02 11.43 -22.05
CA GLY A 89 17.15 10.71 -22.65
C GLY A 89 16.72 9.46 -23.43
N LEU A 90 15.52 9.49 -24.02
CA LEU A 90 14.93 8.42 -24.83
C LEU A 90 15.16 8.66 -26.33
#